data_AF-A0A952CID9-F1
#
_entry.id   AF-A0A952CID9-F1
#
_cell.length_a   1.000
_cell.length_b   1.000
_cell.length_c   1.000
_cell.angle_alpha   90.00
_cell.angle_beta   90.00
_cell.angle_gamma   90.00
#
_symmetry.space_group_name_H-M   'P 1'
#
loop_
_entity.id
_entity.type
_entity.pdbx_description
1 polymer ?
#
loop_
_entity_poly.entity_id
_entity_poly.type
_entity_poly.pdbx_seq_one_letter_code
_entity_poly.pdbx_strand_id
1 'polypeptide(L)' 'MTVTESNSASHSVTMICPNLNCGRTVTTPSSNRGRTARCPYCNALFRVPQESSHTGDGHRSPVPGKGGGA' A
#
# COMPACT_ATOMS: atom_id res chain seq x y z
N MET A 1 -12.47 4.17 33.11
CA MET A 1 -11.95 2.89 32.59
C MET A 1 -12.48 2.71 31.18
N THR A 2 -11.73 3.13 30.16
CA THR A 2 -12.05 2.81 28.76
C THR A 2 -10.75 2.45 28.07
N VAL A 3 -10.32 1.20 28.28
CA VAL A 3 -9.28 0.61 27.43
C VAL A 3 -9.95 0.36 26.09
N THR A 4 -9.61 1.19 25.10
CA THR A 4 -10.06 0.97 23.72
C THR A 4 -9.40 -0.31 23.25
N GLU A 5 -10.22 -1.34 23.12
CA GLU A 5 -9.86 -2.71 22.83
C GLU A 5 -8.83 -2.83 21.70
N SER A 6 -7.71 -3.40 22.07
CA SER A 6 -6.71 -4.03 21.22
C SER A 6 -7.33 -5.21 20.48
N ASN A 7 -8.19 -4.99 19.48
CA ASN A 7 -8.54 -6.05 18.52
C ASN A 7 -7.44 -6.17 17.46
N SER A 8 -6.28 -6.64 17.94
CA SER A 8 -5.14 -7.08 17.16
C SER A 8 -5.34 -8.54 16.80
N ALA A 9 -6.13 -8.81 15.76
CA ALA A 9 -6.01 -10.08 15.04
C ALA A 9 -4.74 -10.02 14.17
N SER A 10 -3.58 -10.13 14.85
CA SER A 10 -2.30 -10.77 14.45
C SER A 10 -1.74 -10.66 13.02
N HIS A 11 -2.26 -9.81 12.15
CA HIS A 11 -1.74 -9.57 10.82
C HIS A 11 -1.09 -8.18 10.77
N SER A 12 0.20 -8.13 11.06
CA SER A 12 1.04 -6.97 10.80
C SER A 12 1.67 -7.09 9.41
N VAL A 13 1.76 -5.96 8.71
CA VAL A 13 2.37 -5.85 7.39
C VAL A 13 3.68 -5.09 7.54
N THR A 14 4.75 -5.68 7.03
CA THR A 14 6.06 -5.07 7.01
C THR A 14 6.30 -4.45 5.64
N MET A 15 6.66 -3.16 5.59
CA MET A 15 6.86 -2.41 4.36
C MET A 15 7.95 -1.35 4.54
N ILE A 16 8.56 -0.90 3.43
CA ILE A 16 9.59 0.14 3.48
C ILE A 16 8.93 1.51 3.36
N CYS A 17 9.33 2.46 4.22
CA CYS A 17 8.85 3.82 4.15
C CYS A 17 9.20 4.45 2.77
N PRO A 18 8.23 5.00 2.02
CA PRO A 18 8.49 5.59 0.69
C PRO A 18 9.26 6.92 0.77
N ASN A 19 9.43 7.50 1.96
CA ASN A 19 10.26 8.67 2.14
C ASN A 19 11.74 8.27 2.06
N LEU A 20 12.45 8.74 1.02
CA LEU A 20 13.87 8.44 0.79
C LEU A 20 14.79 8.91 1.92
N ASN A 21 14.40 9.93 2.68
CA ASN A 21 15.16 10.37 3.85
C ASN A 21 15.07 9.38 5.01
N CYS A 22 14.02 8.54 5.03
CA CYS A 22 13.80 7.55 6.07
C CYS A 22 14.28 6.17 5.61
N GLY A 23 13.70 5.62 4.53
CA GLY A 23 14.05 4.31 3.97
C GLY A 23 13.98 3.12 4.95
N ARG A 24 13.42 3.30 6.15
CA ARG A 24 13.36 2.28 7.19
C ARG A 24 12.20 1.34 6.96
N THR A 25 12.38 0.11 7.42
CA THR A 25 11.34 -0.91 7.51
C THR A 25 10.34 -0.51 8.59
N VAL A 26 9.08 -0.41 8.21
CA VAL A 26 7.95 -0.05 9.06
C VAL A 26 7.00 -1.23 9.15
N THR A 27 6.63 -1.57 10.37
CA THR A 27 5.61 -2.59 10.64
C THR A 27 4.31 -1.88 11.01
N THR A 28 3.28 -2.05 10.20
CA THR A 28 1.96 -1.45 10.41
C THR A 28 0.88 -2.52 10.49
N PRO A 29 -0.16 -2.34 11.32
CA PRO A 29 -1.26 -3.30 11.40
C PRO A 29 -2.04 -3.33 10.09
N SER A 30 -2.56 -4.50 9.72
CA SER A 30 -3.40 -4.66 8.53
C SER A 30 -4.68 -3.83 8.56
N SER A 31 -5.12 -3.37 9.74
CA SER A 31 -6.23 -2.42 9.89
C SER A 31 -6.00 -1.08 9.16
N ASN A 32 -4.74 -0.74 8.88
CA ASN A 32 -4.38 0.45 8.09
C ASN A 32 -4.30 0.19 6.59
N ARG A 33 -4.49 -1.06 6.11
CA ARG A 33 -4.50 -1.37 4.67
C ARG A 33 -5.57 -0.54 3.95
N GLY A 34 -5.16 0.21 2.93
CA GLY A 34 -6.05 1.07 2.14
C GLY A 34 -6.30 2.44 2.74
N ARG A 35 -5.82 2.67 3.96
CA ARG A 35 -5.86 3.95 4.64
C ARG A 35 -4.48 4.60 4.64
N THR A 36 -4.44 5.87 5.00
CA THR A 36 -3.20 6.61 5.20
C THR A 36 -2.61 6.22 6.54
N ALA A 37 -1.43 5.58 6.53
CA ALA A 37 -0.66 5.27 7.73
C ALA A 37 0.42 6.32 7.97
N ARG A 38 0.86 6.43 9.23
CA ARG A 38 1.98 7.27 9.65
C ARG A 38 3.20 6.41 9.93
N CYS A 39 4.34 6.79 9.37
CA CYS A 39 5.61 6.15 9.68
C CYS A 39 6.00 6.45 11.14
N PRO A 40 6.34 5.45 11.98
CA PRO A 40 6.72 5.66 13.37
C PRO A 40 8.13 6.29 13.52
N TYR A 41 8.93 6.31 12.46
CA TYR A 41 10.29 6.85 12.50
C TYR A 41 10.40 8.30 12.01
N CYS A 42 9.63 8.67 10.98
CA CYS A 42 9.71 10.00 10.36
C CYS A 42 8.37 10.73 10.31
N ASN A 43 7.29 10.13 10.82
CA ASN A 43 5.93 10.68 10.82
C ASN A 43 5.36 11.01 9.44
N ALA A 44 6.00 10.56 8.36
CA ALA A 44 5.49 10.69 7.00
C ALA A 44 4.16 9.94 6.85
N LEU A 45 3.21 10.58 6.19
CA LEU A 45 1.92 10.02 5.81
C LEU A 45 2.09 9.28 4.48
N PHE A 46 1.78 7.98 4.45
CA PHE A 46 1.82 7.19 3.24
C PHE A 46 0.59 6.30 3.13
N ARG A 47 0.23 5.92 1.89
CA ARG A 47 -0.93 5.08 1.64
C ARG A 47 -0.51 3.61 1.71
N VAL A 48 -1.10 2.86 2.63
CA VAL A 48 -0.84 1.42 2.71
C VAL A 48 -1.59 0.74 1.57
N PRO A 49 -0.91 -0.04 0.71
CA PRO A 49 -1.59 -0.82 -0.32
C PRO A 49 -2.61 -1.73 0.34
N GLN A 50 -3.84 -1.77 -0.17
CA GLN A 50 -4.74 -2.87 0.21
C GLN A 50 -4.13 -4.18 -0.24
N GLU A 51 -4.50 -5.26 0.45
CA GLU A 51 -4.28 -6.60 -0.06
C GLU A 51 -5.19 -6.75 -1.29
N SER A 52 -4.76 -6.16 -2.41
CA SER A 52 -5.34 -6.45 -3.70
C SER A 52 -4.98 -7.89 -3.99
N SER A 53 -5.94 -8.78 -3.81
CA SER A 53 -5.97 -10.01 -4.60
C SER A 53 -5.62 -9.61 -6.02
N HIS A 54 -4.52 -10.17 -6.51
CA HIS A 54 -3.82 -9.81 -7.72
C HIS A 54 -4.77 -9.72 -8.92
N THR A 55 -5.38 -8.56 -9.10
CA THR A 55 -6.00 -8.13 -10.34
C THR A 55 -5.37 -6.76 -10.50
N GLY A 56 -4.16 -6.67 -11.02
CA GLY A 56 -4.02 -6.85 -12.45
C GLY A 56 -4.81 -5.77 -13.18
N ASP A 57 -4.92 -4.56 -12.63
CA ASP A 57 -5.44 -3.39 -13.33
C ASP A 57 -4.45 -2.97 -14.43
N GLY A 58 -4.45 -3.74 -15.51
CA GLY A 58 -4.89 -3.17 -16.76
C GLY A 58 -3.93 -2.27 -17.53
N HIS A 59 -2.60 -2.44 -17.42
CA HIS A 59 -1.72 -1.86 -18.44
C HIS A 59 -1.61 -2.74 -19.71
N ARG A 60 -2.76 -3.20 -20.22
CA ARG A 60 -2.86 -3.63 -21.62
C ARG A 60 -3.23 -2.39 -22.41
N SER A 61 -2.23 -1.61 -22.82
CA SER A 61 -2.42 -0.67 -23.91
C SER A 61 -3.01 -1.45 -25.09
N PRO A 62 -4.18 -1.08 -25.62
CA PRO A 62 -4.58 -1.60 -26.92
C PRO A 62 -3.56 -1.04 -27.90
N VAL A 63 -2.65 -1.90 -28.38
CA VAL A 63 -1.82 -1.56 -29.54
C VAL A 63 -2.78 -1.29 -30.70
N PRO A 64 -2.80 -0.09 -31.30
CA PRO A 64 -3.56 0.13 -32.52
C PRO A 64 -2.80 -0.57 -33.65
N GLY A 65 -3.19 -1.81 -33.92
CA GLY A 65 -2.71 -2.58 -35.06
C GLY A 65 -3.64 -2.42 -36.27
N LYS A 66 -3.05 -2.00 -37.39
CA LYS A 66 -3.50 -2.09 -38.80
C LYS A 66 -4.44 -0.99 -39.37
N GLY A 67 -3.84 -0.24 -40.30
CA GLY A 67 -4.32 0.09 -41.65
C GLY A 67 -3.14 0.74 -42.39
N GLY A 68 -2.59 0.27 -43.51
CA GLY A 68 -3.16 -0.43 -44.65
C GLY A 68 -3.20 0.54 -45.84
N GLY A 69 -2.25 0.43 -46.79
CA GLY A 69 -2.39 0.98 -48.14
C GLY A 69 -1.25 1.87 -48.66
N ALA A 70 -0.41 1.31 -49.53
CA ALA A 70 -0.01 1.86 -50.84
C ALA A 70 0.75 0.77 -51.60
#